data_AF-A0A7C3P7A8-F1
#
_entry.id   AF-A0A7C3P7A8-F1
#
_cell.length_a   1.000
_cell.length_b   1.000
_cell.length_c   1.000
_cell.angle_alpha   90.00
_cell.angle_beta   90.00
_cell.angle_gamma   90.00
#
_symmetry.space_group_name_H-M   'P 1'
#
loop_
_entity.id
_entity.type
_entity.pdbx_description
1 polymer ?
#
loop_
_entity_poly.entity_id
_entity_poly.type
_entity_poly.pdbx_seq_one_letter_code
_entity_poly.pdbx_strand_id
1 'polypeptide(L)'
;MPKMLVDSDIVDAVCSYISALGYQIHQRLPPTKQGVDIIASRPHKPQELWIEAKGETSERKSSKRYGEPFDSAQVSIHVAEAVYSAIKHLAATPAGTDRAVGIALPANDLHIRYAGAVMPVLLKLGLIVLWVRQDKSVTVHPEGAIPPTAITTT
;
A
#
# COMPACT_ATOMS: atom_id res chain seq x y z
N MET A 1 7.86 24.36 1.27
CA MET A 1 7.01 23.37 1.97
C MET A 1 7.41 21.98 1.48
N PRO A 2 7.42 20.94 2.33
CA PRO A 2 7.63 19.57 1.87
C PRO A 2 6.57 19.21 0.83
N LYS A 3 6.95 18.46 -0.21
CA LYS A 3 6.01 18.00 -1.24
C LYS A 3 5.09 16.94 -0.62
N MET A 4 3.78 17.16 -0.69
CA MET A 4 2.78 16.18 -0.25
C MET A 4 2.74 14.96 -1.17
N LEU A 5 2.38 13.80 -0.61
CA LEU A 5 2.30 12.53 -1.32
C LEU A 5 0.90 12.31 -1.91
N VAL A 6 0.79 12.25 -3.24
CA VAL A 6 -0.41 11.72 -3.93
C VAL A 6 -0.36 10.19 -4.02
N ASP A 7 -1.46 9.55 -4.44
CA ASP A 7 -1.53 8.09 -4.59
C ASP A 7 -0.41 7.53 -5.48
N SER A 8 -0.12 8.14 -6.64
CA SER A 8 0.98 7.73 -7.52
C SER A 8 2.36 7.85 -6.84
N ASP A 9 2.54 8.87 -6.02
CA ASP A 9 3.74 9.09 -5.22
C ASP A 9 3.95 7.97 -4.17
N ILE A 10 2.88 7.35 -3.66
CA ILE A 10 2.89 6.22 -2.73
C ILE A 10 3.16 4.91 -3.47
N VAL A 11 2.45 4.70 -4.58
CA VAL A 11 2.61 3.53 -5.45
C VAL A 11 4.07 3.38 -5.90
N ASP A 12 4.68 4.47 -6.35
CA ASP A 12 6.05 4.49 -6.86
C ASP A 12 7.08 4.15 -5.78
N ALA A 13 6.88 4.66 -4.57
CA ALA A 13 7.73 4.36 -3.43
C ALA A 13 7.66 2.87 -3.06
N VAL A 14 6.45 2.32 -3.01
CA VAL A 14 6.22 0.91 -2.69
C VAL A 14 6.80 -0.01 -3.77
N CYS A 15 6.55 0.28 -5.05
CA CYS A 15 7.15 -0.48 -6.15
C CYS A 15 8.68 -0.47 -6.06
N SER A 16 9.28 0.70 -5.83
CA SER A 16 10.74 0.81 -5.70
C SER A 16 11.27 -0.02 -4.52
N TYR A 17 10.61 0.07 -3.37
CA TYR A 17 10.95 -0.71 -2.17
C TYR A 17 10.87 -2.22 -2.42
N ILE A 18 9.75 -2.74 -2.92
CA ILE A 18 9.59 -4.19 -3.11
C ILE A 18 10.44 -4.73 -4.27
N SER A 19 10.70 -3.93 -5.31
CA SER A 19 11.67 -4.30 -6.36
C SER A 19 13.09 -4.39 -5.82
N ALA A 20 13.50 -3.49 -4.90
CA ALA A 20 14.80 -3.59 -4.23
C ALA A 20 14.91 -4.85 -3.35
N LEU A 21 13.78 -5.39 -2.88
CA LEU A 21 13.70 -6.69 -2.21
C LEU A 21 13.70 -7.88 -3.19
N GLY A 22 13.79 -7.63 -4.49
CA GLY A 22 13.84 -8.65 -5.53
C GLY A 22 12.47 -9.19 -5.93
N TYR A 23 11.39 -8.41 -5.77
CA TYR A 23 10.06 -8.73 -6.33
C TYR A 23 9.93 -8.22 -7.77
N GLN A 24 9.22 -8.97 -8.61
CA GLN A 24 8.79 -8.55 -9.94
C GLN A 24 7.44 -7.83 -9.84
N ILE A 25 7.33 -6.66 -10.47
CA ILE A 25 6.09 -5.87 -10.52
C ILE A 25 5.30 -6.28 -11.77
N HIS A 26 4.12 -6.84 -11.57
CA HIS A 26 3.20 -7.24 -12.64
C HIS A 26 2.17 -6.17 -12.94
N GLN A 27 1.77 -5.41 -11.92
CA GLN A 27 0.81 -4.31 -12.05
C GLN A 27 1.23 -3.11 -11.21
N ARG A 28 1.04 -1.93 -11.81
CA ARG A 28 1.17 -0.60 -11.21
C ARG A 28 0.10 0.30 -11.85
N LEU A 29 -1.02 0.50 -11.16
CA LEU A 29 -2.12 1.30 -11.70
C LEU A 29 -1.97 2.79 -11.34
N PRO A 30 -2.30 3.69 -12.28
CA PRO A 30 -2.54 5.08 -11.94
C PRO A 30 -3.94 5.24 -11.32
N PRO A 31 -4.20 6.29 -10.53
CA PRO A 31 -5.50 6.52 -9.84
C PRO A 31 -6.72 6.78 -10.74
N THR A 32 -6.55 6.72 -12.06
CA THR A 32 -7.63 6.79 -13.05
C THR A 32 -8.12 5.42 -13.49
N LYS A 33 -7.42 4.34 -13.13
CA LYS A 33 -7.81 2.96 -13.45
C LYS A 33 -8.38 2.27 -12.20
N GLN A 34 -9.30 1.34 -12.43
CA GLN A 34 -9.87 0.49 -11.38
C GLN A 34 -9.08 -0.83 -11.32
N GLY A 35 -8.95 -1.38 -10.12
CA GLY A 35 -8.23 -2.61 -9.84
C GLY A 35 -7.33 -2.45 -8.63
N VAL A 36 -6.51 -3.47 -8.35
CA VAL A 36 -5.48 -3.43 -7.31
C VAL A 36 -4.38 -2.46 -7.75
N ASP A 37 -3.96 -1.53 -6.89
CA ASP A 37 -2.93 -0.55 -7.31
C ASP A 37 -1.59 -1.20 -7.66
N ILE A 38 -1.15 -2.19 -6.87
CA ILE A 38 0.11 -2.91 -7.09
C ILE A 38 -0.11 -4.42 -7.01
N ILE A 39 0.37 -5.14 -8.01
CA ILE A 39 0.52 -6.59 -7.97
C ILE A 39 1.99 -6.92 -8.23
N ALA A 40 2.59 -7.67 -7.32
CA ALA A 40 3.96 -8.14 -7.43
C ALA A 40 4.08 -9.60 -7.03
N SER A 41 5.16 -10.27 -7.42
CA SER A 41 5.49 -11.61 -6.90
C SER A 41 6.99 -11.76 -6.75
N ARG A 42 7.41 -12.79 -6.01
CA ARG A 42 8.82 -13.19 -6.04
C ARG A 42 9.12 -13.98 -7.30
N PRO A 43 10.33 -13.83 -7.87
CA PRO A 43 10.84 -14.74 -8.88
C PRO A 43 10.71 -16.19 -8.39
N HIS A 44 10.15 -17.05 -9.25
CA HIS A 44 10.08 -18.50 -9.01
C HIS A 44 9.30 -18.94 -7.75
N LYS A 45 8.49 -18.06 -7.15
CA LYS A 45 7.52 -18.46 -6.11
C LYS A 45 6.10 -18.07 -6.50
N PRO A 46 5.10 -18.85 -6.08
CA PRO A 46 3.70 -18.57 -6.36
C PRO A 46 3.14 -17.41 -5.51
N GLN A 47 3.90 -16.89 -4.53
CA GLN A 47 3.39 -15.86 -3.64
C GLN A 47 3.17 -14.53 -4.37
N GLU A 48 1.92 -14.11 -4.47
CA GLU A 48 1.52 -12.77 -4.93
C GLU A 48 1.42 -11.78 -3.76
N LEU A 49 1.76 -10.52 -4.03
CA LEU A 49 1.60 -9.39 -3.14
C LEU A 49 0.66 -8.39 -3.81
N TRP A 50 -0.49 -8.12 -3.17
CA TRP A 50 -1.51 -7.19 -3.66
C TRP A 50 -1.64 -6.01 -2.70
N ILE A 51 -1.39 -4.78 -3.17
CA ILE A 51 -1.39 -3.58 -2.33
C ILE A 51 -2.36 -2.53 -2.88
N GLU A 52 -3.17 -1.98 -1.98
CA GLU A 52 -4.01 -0.79 -2.20
C GLU A 52 -3.33 0.45 -1.62
N ALA A 53 -3.25 1.55 -2.36
CA ALA A 53 -2.52 2.76 -1.97
C ALA A 53 -3.46 3.95 -1.81
N LYS A 54 -3.17 4.81 -0.83
CA LYS A 54 -3.81 6.12 -0.68
C LYS A 54 -2.78 7.17 -0.34
N GLY A 55 -2.92 8.36 -0.90
CA GLY A 55 -2.11 9.55 -0.63
C GLY A 55 -2.76 10.50 0.38
N GLU A 56 -2.04 11.57 0.72
CA GLU A 56 -2.48 12.65 1.62
C GLU A 56 -3.06 13.86 0.88
N THR A 57 -3.08 13.86 -0.46
CA THR A 57 -3.69 14.90 -1.31
C THR A 57 -4.13 14.33 -2.65
N SER A 58 -4.88 15.10 -3.43
CA SER A 58 -5.36 14.69 -4.75
C SER A 58 -4.35 15.02 -5.86
N GLU A 59 -4.06 14.06 -6.74
CA GLU A 59 -3.32 14.31 -7.98
C GLU A 59 -4.18 14.89 -9.12
N ARG A 60 -5.51 14.89 -8.96
CA ARG A 60 -6.43 15.35 -10.00
C ARG A 60 -6.53 16.86 -9.97
N LYS A 61 -6.03 17.56 -11.00
CA LYS A 61 -6.07 19.03 -11.12
C LYS A 61 -7.46 19.66 -10.99
N SER A 62 -8.51 18.93 -11.33
CA SER A 62 -9.91 19.36 -11.19
C SER A 62 -10.47 19.22 -9.78
N SER A 63 -9.75 18.54 -8.88
CA SER A 63 -10.16 18.36 -7.49
C SER A 63 -10.00 19.65 -6.71
N LYS A 64 -11.00 19.96 -5.86
CA LYS A 64 -10.89 21.03 -4.86
C LYS A 64 -9.74 20.79 -3.86
N ARG A 65 -9.19 19.57 -3.82
CA ARG A 65 -8.05 19.17 -2.99
C ARG A 65 -6.77 18.95 -3.79
N TYR A 66 -6.67 19.44 -5.03
CA TYR A 66 -5.43 19.35 -5.78
C TYR A 66 -4.34 20.19 -5.09
N GLY A 67 -3.28 19.53 -4.63
CA GLY A 67 -2.18 20.21 -3.93
C GLY A 67 -2.55 20.75 -2.56
N GLU A 68 -3.69 20.35 -1.99
CA GLU A 68 -4.15 20.69 -0.64
C GLU A 68 -4.24 19.41 0.21
N PRO A 69 -3.80 19.44 1.48
CA PRO A 69 -3.84 18.26 2.33
C PRO A 69 -5.29 17.82 2.56
N PHE A 70 -5.49 16.51 2.60
CA PHE A 70 -6.74 15.94 3.07
C PHE A 70 -6.95 16.25 4.56
N ASP A 71 -8.16 16.63 4.90
CA ASP A 71 -8.56 16.81 6.29
C ASP A 71 -8.80 15.47 6.99
N SER A 72 -9.04 15.52 8.31
CA SER A 72 -9.26 14.34 9.14
C SER A 72 -10.41 13.45 8.62
N ALA A 73 -11.51 14.04 8.14
CA ALA A 73 -12.65 13.28 7.64
C ALA A 73 -12.27 12.55 6.34
N GLN A 74 -11.57 13.23 5.43
CA GLN A 74 -11.10 12.64 4.19
C GLN A 74 -10.10 11.51 4.41
N VAL A 75 -9.14 11.69 5.32
CA VAL A 75 -8.19 10.61 5.67
C VAL A 75 -8.93 9.42 6.24
N SER A 76 -9.92 9.63 7.12
CA SER A 76 -10.69 8.53 7.70
C SER A 76 -11.44 7.70 6.64
N ILE A 77 -12.03 8.38 5.64
CA ILE A 77 -12.72 7.73 4.52
C ILE A 77 -11.72 6.94 3.66
N HIS A 78 -10.61 7.55 3.27
CA HIS A 78 -9.62 6.88 2.40
C HIS A 78 -8.98 5.67 3.08
N VAL A 79 -8.68 5.75 4.38
CA VAL A 79 -8.22 4.60 5.15
C VAL A 79 -9.28 3.49 5.17
N ALA A 80 -10.54 3.83 5.41
CA ALA A 80 -11.64 2.86 5.40
C ALA A 80 -11.82 2.21 4.02
N GLU A 81 -11.71 2.96 2.93
CA GLU A 81 -11.75 2.45 1.56
C GLU A 81 -10.60 1.48 1.27
N ALA A 82 -9.36 1.85 1.63
CA ALA A 82 -8.20 0.99 1.42
C ALA A 82 -8.33 -0.32 2.21
N VAL A 83 -8.77 -0.24 3.48
CA VAL A 83 -9.03 -1.42 4.32
C VAL A 83 -10.13 -2.29 3.72
N TYR A 84 -11.25 -1.70 3.29
CA TYR A 84 -12.34 -2.44 2.69
C TYR A 84 -11.92 -3.16 1.40
N SER A 85 -11.19 -2.48 0.51
CA SER A 85 -10.63 -3.08 -0.71
C SER A 85 -9.67 -4.24 -0.39
N ALA A 86 -8.73 -4.03 0.54
CA ALA A 86 -7.81 -5.08 0.96
C ALA A 86 -8.53 -6.32 1.52
N ILE A 87 -9.56 -6.12 2.35
CA ILE A 87 -10.37 -7.24 2.87
C ILE A 87 -11.10 -7.97 1.74
N LYS A 88 -11.62 -7.27 0.73
CA LYS A 88 -12.24 -7.91 -0.43
C LYS A 88 -11.26 -8.79 -1.20
N HIS A 89 -10.03 -8.31 -1.42
CA HIS A 89 -8.99 -9.09 -2.11
C HIS A 89 -8.58 -10.31 -1.31
N LEU A 90 -8.45 -10.16 0.01
CA LEU A 90 -8.17 -11.28 0.91
C LEU A 90 -9.30 -12.32 0.85
N ALA A 91 -10.56 -11.90 0.95
CA ALA A 91 -11.72 -12.78 0.91
C ALA A 91 -11.90 -13.46 -0.47
N ALA A 92 -11.50 -12.81 -1.55
CA ALA A 92 -11.55 -13.36 -2.91
C ALA A 92 -10.36 -14.28 -3.25
N THR A 93 -9.43 -14.48 -2.32
CA THR A 93 -8.25 -15.34 -2.56
C THR A 93 -8.66 -16.81 -2.54
N PRO A 94 -8.48 -17.56 -3.66
CA PRO A 94 -8.83 -18.97 -3.70
C PRO A 94 -8.02 -19.79 -2.69
N ALA A 95 -8.64 -20.80 -2.09
CA ALA A 95 -7.94 -21.71 -1.19
C ALA A 95 -6.70 -22.33 -1.87
N GLY A 96 -5.58 -22.36 -1.14
CA GLY A 96 -4.30 -22.85 -1.66
C GLY A 96 -3.49 -21.83 -2.47
N THR A 97 -4.02 -20.62 -2.71
CA THR A 97 -3.24 -19.51 -3.27
C THR A 97 -2.41 -18.87 -2.17
N ASP A 98 -1.09 -18.77 -2.39
CA ASP A 98 -0.22 -17.98 -1.54
C ASP A 98 -0.34 -16.50 -1.96
N ARG A 99 -1.17 -15.74 -1.26
CA ARG A 99 -1.35 -14.30 -1.51
C ARG A 99 -1.26 -13.51 -0.22
N ALA A 100 -0.36 -12.54 -0.21
CA ALA A 100 -0.30 -11.49 0.79
C ALA A 100 -1.06 -10.26 0.28
N VAL A 101 -1.83 -9.64 1.17
CA VAL A 101 -2.61 -8.42 0.85
C VAL A 101 -2.26 -7.33 1.84
N GLY A 102 -2.17 -6.08 1.36
CA GLY A 102 -1.86 -4.96 2.21
C GLY A 102 -2.39 -3.62 1.72
N ILE A 103 -2.16 -2.61 2.55
CA ILE A 103 -2.44 -1.21 2.25
C ILE A 103 -1.15 -0.38 2.38
N ALA A 104 -1.00 0.63 1.54
CA ALA A 104 0.10 1.59 1.60
C ALA A 104 -0.43 2.99 1.88
N LEU A 105 0.09 3.62 2.94
CA LEU A 105 -0.39 4.90 3.45
C LEU A 105 0.78 5.85 3.75
N PRO A 106 0.56 7.18 3.73
CA PRO A 106 1.55 8.15 4.20
C PRO A 106 1.83 7.93 5.69
N ALA A 107 3.09 8.05 6.09
CA ALA A 107 3.55 7.98 7.47
C ALA A 107 3.36 9.33 8.19
N ASN A 108 2.14 9.85 8.20
CA ASN A 108 1.77 11.11 8.85
C ASN A 108 0.76 10.89 9.99
N ASP A 109 0.59 11.90 10.85
CA ASP A 109 -0.19 11.78 12.09
C ASP A 109 -1.64 11.33 11.86
N LEU A 110 -2.31 11.83 10.80
CA LEU A 110 -3.70 11.48 10.52
C LEU A 110 -3.82 10.02 10.05
N HIS A 111 -3.00 9.58 9.11
CA HIS A 111 -3.07 8.20 8.62
C HIS A 111 -2.65 7.20 9.70
N ILE A 112 -1.60 7.52 10.47
CA ILE A 112 -1.17 6.73 11.63
C ILE A 112 -2.30 6.64 12.65
N ARG A 113 -2.97 7.74 12.97
CA ARG A 113 -4.11 7.73 13.90
C ARG A 113 -5.25 6.82 13.43
N TYR A 114 -5.69 6.98 12.19
CA TYR A 114 -6.87 6.26 11.68
C TYR A 114 -6.60 4.78 11.42
N ALA A 115 -5.50 4.44 10.74
CA ALA A 115 -5.16 3.03 10.53
C ALA A 115 -4.66 2.37 11.83
N GLY A 116 -3.98 3.13 12.71
CA GLY A 116 -3.57 2.67 14.03
C GLY A 116 -4.73 2.24 14.92
N ALA A 117 -5.86 2.96 14.87
CA ALA A 117 -7.06 2.62 15.63
C ALA A 117 -7.66 1.24 15.28
N VAL A 118 -7.41 0.73 14.06
CA VAL A 118 -7.88 -0.59 13.60
C VAL A 118 -6.75 -1.59 13.40
N MET A 119 -5.49 -1.19 13.65
CA MET A 119 -4.30 -2.00 13.38
C MET A 119 -4.36 -3.41 14.00
N PRO A 120 -4.78 -3.61 15.27
CA PRO A 120 -4.86 -4.95 15.83
C PRO A 120 -5.75 -5.90 15.03
N VAL A 121 -6.83 -5.38 14.43
CA VAL A 121 -7.73 -6.15 13.56
C VAL A 121 -7.09 -6.42 12.21
N LEU A 122 -6.44 -5.42 11.59
CA LEU A 122 -5.73 -5.60 10.32
C LEU A 122 -4.68 -6.73 10.43
N LEU A 123 -3.90 -6.72 11.50
CA LEU A 123 -2.88 -7.76 11.75
C LEU A 123 -3.49 -9.13 12.00
N LYS A 124 -4.60 -9.20 12.75
CA LYS A 124 -5.31 -10.46 13.00
C LYS A 124 -5.88 -11.06 11.70
N LEU A 125 -6.22 -10.22 10.72
CA LEU A 125 -6.63 -10.64 9.39
C LEU A 125 -5.44 -11.00 8.48
N GLY A 126 -4.19 -10.81 8.93
CA GLY A 126 -2.99 -11.05 8.12
C GLY A 126 -2.71 -9.96 7.08
N LEU A 127 -3.33 -8.78 7.20
CA LEU A 127 -3.06 -7.66 6.31
C LEU A 127 -1.73 -6.97 6.66
N ILE A 128 -1.04 -6.54 5.61
CA ILE A 128 0.22 -5.79 5.69
C ILE A 128 -0.08 -4.29 5.58
N VAL A 129 0.60 -3.46 6.38
CA VAL A 129 0.55 -2.00 6.27
C VAL A 129 1.93 -1.49 5.90
N LEU A 130 2.04 -0.78 4.77
CA LEU A 130 3.26 -0.11 4.35
C LEU A 130 3.12 1.39 4.62
N TRP A 131 4.01 1.92 5.45
CA TRP A 131 4.08 3.35 5.76
C TRP A 131 5.12 4.02 4.88
N VAL A 132 4.70 5.02 4.11
CA VAL A 132 5.55 5.77 3.19
C VAL A 132 5.83 7.16 3.75
N ARG A 133 7.09 7.45 4.04
CA ARG A 133 7.52 8.78 4.51
C ARG A 133 7.64 9.76 3.34
N GLN A 134 7.74 11.05 3.65
CA GLN A 134 7.89 12.10 2.64
C GLN A 134 9.14 11.93 1.75
N ASP A 135 10.22 11.36 2.30
CA ASP A 135 11.45 11.02 1.57
C ASP A 135 11.34 9.75 0.73
N LYS A 136 10.14 9.16 0.63
CA LYS A 136 9.81 7.91 -0.07
C LYS A 136 10.38 6.65 0.56
N SER A 137 10.99 6.74 1.74
CA SER A 137 11.32 5.53 2.50
C SER A 137 10.04 4.80 2.92
N VAL A 138 10.09 3.47 2.89
CA VAL A 138 8.96 2.58 3.19
C VAL A 138 9.31 1.72 4.39
N THR A 139 8.42 1.67 5.38
CA THR A 139 8.49 0.72 6.50
C THR A 139 7.28 -0.19 6.49
N VAL A 140 7.49 -1.48 6.78
CA VAL A 140 6.44 -2.52 6.72
C VAL A 140 5.99 -2.91 8.12
N HIS A 141 4.69 -3.09 8.29
CA HIS A 141 4.08 -3.60 9.50
C HIS A 141 3.11 -4.75 9.18
N PRO A 142 3.25 -5.93 9.81
CA PRO A 142 4.28 -6.27 10.79
C PRO A 142 5.67 -6.33 10.14
N GLU A 143 6.71 -6.12 10.93
CA GLU A 143 8.09 -6.19 10.44
C GLU A 143 8.39 -7.56 9.84
N GLY A 144 9.12 -7.61 8.74
CA GLY A 144 9.44 -8.86 8.04
C GLY A 144 8.28 -9.47 7.24
N ALA A 145 7.10 -8.85 7.17
CA ALA A 145 5.97 -9.36 6.39
C ALA A 145 6.21 -9.39 4.87
N ILE A 146 7.16 -8.57 4.38
CA ILE A 146 7.66 -8.62 3.00
C ILE A 146 9.18 -8.90 3.07
N PRO A 147 9.59 -10.17 3.20
CA PRO A 147 11.00 -10.52 3.26
C PRO A 147 11.70 -10.33 1.89
N PRO A 148 13.00 -10.04 1.84
CA PRO A 148 13.79 -10.11 0.62
C PRO A 148 13.69 -11.49 -0.05
N THR A 149 13.76 -11.52 -1.38
CA THR A 149 13.98 -12.76 -2.12
C THR A 149 15.38 -13.28 -1.78
N ALA A 150 15.47 -14.50 -1.24
CA ALA A 150 16.76 -15.13 -0.97
C ALA A 150 17.53 -15.28 -2.29
N ILE A 151 18.72 -14.70 -2.35
CA ILE A 151 19.65 -14.94 -3.46
C ILE A 151 20.09 -16.40 -3.30
N THR A 152 19.61 -17.27 -4.18
CA THR A 152 20.15 -18.63 -4.23
C THR A 152 21.46 -18.51 -5.00
N THR A 153 22.58 -18.40 -4.28
CA THR A 153 23.90 -18.47 -4.89
C THR A 153 24.04 -19.89 -5.44
N THR A 154 23.89 -20.03 -6.76
CA THR A 154 24.23 -21.23 -7.52
C THR A 154 25.73 -21.35 -7.66
#